data_AF-A0A1L3I156-F1
#
_entry.id   AF-A0A1L3I156-F1
#
_cell.length_a   1.000
_cell.length_b   1.000
_cell.length_c   1.000
_cell.angle_alpha   90.00
_cell.angle_beta   90.00
_cell.angle_gamma   90.00
#
_symmetry.space_group_name_H-M   'P 1'
#
loop_
_entity.id
_entity.type
_entity.pdbx_description
1 polymer ?
#
loop_
_entity_poly.entity_id
_entity_poly.type
_entity_poly.pdbx_seq_one_letter_code
_entity_poly.pdbx_strand_id
1 'polypeptide(L)'
;MCIEGNHLAQSPFSYPGDDDTPYLQHFDGKFTSVFVALNPFLKLPDHPPWQNGEWQPDSTVLAAKLKGASCGVSWAEIALLCDFSSPSQVNRALRLTGSKRISAKYANPGDTARMLEICATQNIHLPDEGCSSPLLELSMGSFAQALGQDRLISAGHFGSSPNKIQALDLLDKQQGCIELWSVDRSLYCAINIDYHYHLICQTDESLRLAKPEDYFEGFYADTTTNDFWGIGDFSGAEQIL
;
A
#
# COMPACT_ATOMS: atom_id res chain seq x y z
N MET A 1 18.71 39.55 9.81
CA MET A 1 18.98 38.10 9.63
C MET A 1 17.72 37.40 10.11
N CYS A 2 16.78 37.17 9.21
CA CYS A 2 15.51 36.52 9.55
C CYS A 2 15.76 35.01 9.52
N ILE A 3 15.59 34.36 10.66
CA ILE A 3 15.51 32.91 10.74
C ILE A 3 14.13 32.57 10.19
N GLU A 4 14.05 32.15 8.93
CA GLU A 4 12.86 31.47 8.41
C GLU A 4 12.73 30.17 9.20
N GLY A 5 11.79 30.16 10.15
CA GLY A 5 11.34 28.93 10.78
C GLY A 5 10.73 28.05 9.71
N ASN A 6 11.49 27.04 9.28
CA ASN A 6 11.09 26.07 8.27
C ASN A 6 10.08 25.09 8.89
N HIS A 7 8.91 25.60 9.27
CA HIS A 7 7.76 24.73 9.55
C HIS A 7 7.35 24.14 8.21
N LEU A 8 7.77 22.90 7.96
CA LEU A 8 7.16 22.11 6.90
C LEU A 8 5.65 22.11 7.15
N ALA A 9 4.90 22.63 6.18
CA ALA A 9 3.44 22.68 6.27
C ALA A 9 2.90 21.27 6.49
N GLN A 10 1.81 21.16 7.25
CA GLN A 10 1.01 19.93 7.35
C GLN A 10 0.71 19.40 5.95
N SER A 11 0.52 18.07 5.84
CA SER A 11 0.17 17.44 4.57
C SER A 11 -0.99 18.21 3.90
N PRO A 12 -0.85 18.62 2.63
CA PRO A 12 -1.94 19.29 1.91
C PRO A 12 -3.09 18.33 1.57
N PHE A 13 -2.92 17.06 1.89
CA PHE A 13 -3.82 15.95 1.63
C PHE A 13 -4.05 15.15 2.91
N SER A 14 -5.09 14.34 2.90
CA SER A 14 -5.33 13.35 3.95
C SER A 14 -5.95 12.12 3.32
N TYR A 15 -5.75 10.98 3.94
CA TYR A 15 -6.59 9.80 3.68
C TYR A 15 -8.07 10.13 3.98
N PRO A 16 -9.05 9.51 3.28
CA PRO A 16 -10.46 9.59 3.66
C PRO A 16 -10.69 9.33 5.16
N GLY A 17 -11.59 10.09 5.77
CA GLY A 17 -11.91 9.93 7.20
C GLY A 17 -12.83 8.76 7.50
N ASP A 18 -13.68 8.40 6.54
CA ASP A 18 -14.70 7.36 6.64
C ASP A 18 -14.50 6.30 5.53
N ASP A 19 -14.59 5.02 5.90
CA ASP A 19 -14.32 3.88 5.01
C ASP A 19 -15.26 3.80 3.79
N ASP A 20 -16.46 4.36 3.88
CA ASP A 20 -17.47 4.33 2.81
C ASP A 20 -17.32 5.47 1.80
N THR A 21 -16.41 6.41 2.04
CA THR A 21 -16.18 7.56 1.15
C THR A 21 -15.48 7.10 -0.14
N PRO A 22 -16.09 7.30 -1.32
CA PRO A 22 -15.43 6.98 -2.59
C PRO A 22 -14.15 7.79 -2.77
N TYR A 23 -13.06 7.14 -3.17
CA TYR A 23 -11.74 7.78 -3.23
C TYR A 23 -11.70 8.95 -4.22
N LEU A 24 -12.26 8.78 -5.42
CA LEU A 24 -12.32 9.84 -6.42
C LEU A 24 -13.13 11.05 -5.95
N GLN A 25 -14.18 10.81 -5.14
CA GLN A 25 -14.97 11.90 -4.56
C GLN A 25 -14.15 12.67 -3.52
N HIS A 26 -13.41 11.98 -2.65
CA HIS A 26 -12.59 12.61 -1.61
C HIS A 26 -11.47 13.49 -2.20
N PHE A 27 -10.89 13.05 -3.31
CA PHE A 27 -9.77 13.73 -3.96
C PHE A 27 -10.19 14.65 -5.12
N ASP A 28 -11.50 14.89 -5.29
CA ASP A 28 -12.02 15.76 -6.35
C ASP A 28 -11.38 17.16 -6.32
N GLY A 29 -11.13 17.70 -7.52
CA GLY A 29 -10.44 18.98 -7.71
C GLY A 29 -8.94 18.99 -7.36
N LYS A 30 -8.36 17.87 -6.87
CA LYS A 30 -6.93 17.76 -6.56
C LYS A 30 -6.23 16.73 -7.42
N PHE A 31 -6.84 15.55 -7.57
CA PHE A 31 -6.31 14.44 -8.36
C PHE A 31 -7.37 13.95 -9.33
N THR A 32 -6.93 13.48 -10.48
CA THR A 32 -7.82 12.93 -11.52
C THR A 32 -7.80 11.41 -11.53
N SER A 33 -6.81 10.79 -10.89
CA SER A 33 -6.76 9.35 -10.68
C SER A 33 -6.37 9.01 -9.25
N VAL A 34 -6.96 7.92 -8.76
CA VAL A 34 -6.53 7.20 -7.56
C VAL A 34 -6.30 5.75 -7.96
N PHE A 35 -5.11 5.23 -7.68
CA PHE A 35 -4.75 3.84 -7.90
C PHE A 35 -4.57 3.15 -6.55
N VAL A 36 -5.21 2.00 -6.38
CA VAL A 36 -5.09 1.15 -5.19
C VAL A 36 -3.90 0.21 -5.40
N ALA A 37 -2.75 0.56 -4.83
CA ALA A 37 -1.51 -0.21 -4.91
C ALA A 37 -1.44 -1.25 -3.78
N LEU A 38 -1.36 -2.53 -4.13
CA LEU A 38 -1.37 -3.63 -3.18
C LEU A 38 0.04 -3.88 -2.63
N ASN A 39 0.20 -3.87 -1.31
CA ASN A 39 1.52 -4.16 -0.73
C ASN A 39 1.88 -5.62 -0.97
N PRO A 40 3.03 -5.92 -1.62
CA PRO A 40 3.40 -7.29 -1.89
C PRO A 40 3.72 -8.05 -0.60
N PHE A 41 3.41 -9.34 -0.62
CA PHE A 41 3.89 -10.30 0.37
C PHE A 41 5.38 -10.59 0.11
N LEU A 42 6.08 -11.15 1.10
CA LEU A 42 7.53 -11.40 1.01
C LEU A 42 7.85 -12.88 1.19
N LYS A 43 8.45 -13.52 0.19
CA LYS A 43 8.94 -14.90 0.27
C LYS A 43 10.39 -14.94 0.69
N LEU A 44 10.62 -15.32 1.94
CA LEU A 44 11.93 -15.30 2.59
C LEU A 44 12.22 -16.67 3.23
N PRO A 45 12.63 -17.68 2.45
CA PRO A 45 12.76 -19.07 2.93
C PRO A 45 13.84 -19.24 4.01
N ASP A 46 14.77 -18.29 4.10
CA ASP A 46 15.88 -18.30 5.07
C ASP A 46 15.51 -17.62 6.40
N HIS A 47 14.28 -17.12 6.53
CA HIS A 47 13.78 -16.42 7.73
C HIS A 47 12.78 -17.29 8.50
N PRO A 48 12.65 -17.08 9.83
CA PRO A 48 11.59 -17.72 10.59
C PRO A 48 10.21 -17.37 10.01
N PRO A 49 9.27 -18.32 9.97
CA PRO A 49 7.90 -18.05 9.53
C PRO A 49 7.30 -16.87 10.29
N TRP A 50 6.60 -16.01 9.58
CA TRP A 50 5.85 -14.92 10.19
C TRP A 50 4.77 -15.47 11.15
N GLN A 51 4.56 -14.77 12.26
CA GLN A 51 3.53 -15.10 13.25
C GLN A 51 2.44 -14.04 13.26
N ASN A 52 1.18 -14.48 13.25
CA ASN A 52 0.06 -13.56 13.19
C ASN A 52 0.00 -12.62 14.41
N GLY A 53 -0.06 -11.32 14.14
CA GLY A 53 -0.10 -10.26 15.15
C GLY A 53 1.27 -9.67 15.50
N GLU A 54 2.36 -10.19 14.94
CA GLU A 54 3.70 -9.64 15.08
C GLU A 54 4.06 -8.79 13.85
N TRP A 55 4.71 -7.65 14.09
CA TRP A 55 5.31 -6.85 13.02
C TRP A 55 6.45 -7.61 12.36
N GLN A 56 6.73 -7.32 11.08
CA GLN A 56 7.90 -7.88 10.44
C GLN A 56 9.18 -7.43 11.19
N PRO A 57 10.08 -8.36 11.56
CA PRO A 57 11.36 -7.99 12.15
C PRO A 57 12.21 -7.15 11.18
N ASP A 58 13.00 -6.21 11.71
CA ASP A 58 13.92 -5.38 10.92
C ASP A 58 14.84 -6.21 10.00
N SER A 59 15.23 -7.41 10.43
CA SER A 59 16.04 -8.33 9.63
C SER A 59 15.32 -8.82 8.38
N THR A 60 14.01 -9.07 8.45
CA THR A 60 13.15 -9.44 7.33
C THR A 60 13.04 -8.29 6.33
N VAL A 61 12.86 -7.06 6.83
CA VAL A 61 12.78 -5.86 6.00
C VAL A 61 14.09 -5.62 5.25
N LEU A 62 15.22 -5.70 5.95
CA LEU A 62 16.55 -5.57 5.34
C LEU A 62 16.81 -6.64 4.27
N ALA A 63 16.50 -7.90 4.57
CA ALA A 63 16.68 -9.00 3.63
C ALA A 63 15.81 -8.83 2.38
N ALA A 64 14.58 -8.34 2.53
CA ALA A 64 13.69 -8.05 1.41
C ALA A 64 14.24 -6.95 0.51
N LYS A 65 14.76 -5.85 1.08
CA LYS A 65 15.40 -4.79 0.28
C LYS A 65 16.61 -5.30 -0.51
N LEU A 66 17.44 -6.14 0.09
CA LEU A 66 18.61 -6.74 -0.58
C LEU A 66 18.22 -7.68 -1.72
N LYS A 67 17.15 -8.48 -1.56
CA LYS A 67 16.65 -9.38 -2.60
C LYS A 67 15.85 -8.63 -3.68
N GLY A 68 15.29 -7.47 -3.36
CA GLY A 68 14.44 -6.68 -4.24
C GLY A 68 13.22 -7.45 -4.74
N ALA A 69 12.74 -7.13 -5.94
CA ALA A 69 11.51 -7.70 -6.52
C ALA A 69 11.48 -9.25 -6.54
N SER A 70 12.63 -9.92 -6.53
CA SER A 70 12.73 -11.38 -6.56
C SER A 70 12.12 -12.09 -5.34
N CYS A 71 11.94 -11.39 -4.22
CA CYS A 71 11.25 -11.95 -3.04
C CYS A 71 9.79 -11.50 -2.93
N GLY A 72 9.28 -10.67 -3.84
CA GLY A 72 7.89 -10.24 -3.83
C GLY A 72 6.96 -11.38 -4.25
N VAL A 73 5.82 -11.48 -3.58
CA VAL A 73 4.70 -12.32 -3.99
C VAL A 73 3.47 -11.42 -4.11
N SER A 74 2.86 -11.43 -5.29
CA SER A 74 1.70 -10.61 -5.63
C SER A 74 0.43 -11.14 -4.94
N TRP A 75 -0.56 -10.27 -4.75
CA TRP A 75 -1.87 -10.65 -4.25
C TRP A 75 -2.59 -11.60 -5.22
N ALA A 76 -2.42 -11.45 -6.53
CA ALA A 76 -2.89 -12.43 -7.51
C ALA A 76 -2.22 -13.81 -7.31
N GLU A 77 -0.93 -13.86 -7.04
CA GLU A 77 -0.25 -15.12 -6.71
C GLU A 77 -0.79 -15.74 -5.40
N ILE A 78 -0.99 -14.94 -4.36
CA ILE A 78 -1.61 -15.40 -3.11
C ILE A 78 -3.03 -15.91 -3.35
N ALA A 79 -3.82 -15.20 -4.17
CA ALA A 79 -5.16 -15.63 -4.51
C ALA A 79 -5.15 -17.01 -5.17
N LEU A 80 -4.26 -17.23 -6.16
CA LEU A 80 -4.09 -18.53 -6.80
C LEU A 80 -3.67 -19.63 -5.81
N LEU A 81 -2.71 -19.35 -4.92
CA LEU A 81 -2.25 -20.31 -3.91
C LEU A 81 -3.34 -20.69 -2.89
N CYS A 82 -4.23 -19.75 -2.59
CA CYS A 82 -5.31 -19.95 -1.63
C CYS A 82 -6.59 -20.51 -2.26
N ASP A 83 -6.64 -20.66 -3.58
CA ASP A 83 -7.87 -20.96 -4.35
C ASP A 83 -8.96 -19.88 -4.17
N PHE A 84 -8.53 -18.62 -4.12
CA PHE A 84 -9.40 -17.45 -4.09
C PHE A 84 -9.74 -17.01 -5.51
N SER A 85 -10.95 -16.46 -5.68
CA SER A 85 -11.42 -16.01 -7.00
C SER A 85 -10.65 -14.80 -7.53
N SER A 86 -10.08 -13.98 -6.65
CA SER A 86 -9.52 -12.67 -6.98
C SER A 86 -8.67 -12.08 -5.84
N PRO A 87 -7.80 -11.10 -6.12
CA PRO A 87 -7.08 -10.32 -5.11
C PRO A 87 -7.98 -9.65 -4.06
N SER A 88 -9.23 -9.36 -4.41
CA SER A 88 -10.21 -8.81 -3.47
C SER A 88 -10.50 -9.73 -2.27
N GLN A 89 -10.45 -11.06 -2.47
CA GLN A 89 -10.57 -12.02 -1.37
C GLN A 89 -9.31 -12.05 -0.49
N VAL A 90 -8.13 -11.74 -1.04
CA VAL A 90 -6.90 -11.52 -0.25
C VAL A 90 -7.10 -10.30 0.65
N ASN A 91 -7.68 -9.21 0.13
CA ASN A 91 -8.05 -8.05 0.98
C ASN A 91 -8.91 -8.48 2.15
N ARG A 92 -9.99 -9.22 1.88
CA ARG A 92 -10.92 -9.75 2.88
C ARG A 92 -10.24 -10.65 3.91
N ALA A 93 -9.27 -11.45 3.49
CA ALA A 93 -8.50 -12.33 4.37
C ALA A 93 -7.54 -11.54 5.30
N LEU A 94 -6.92 -10.47 4.80
CA LEU A 94 -6.02 -9.59 5.56
C LEU A 94 -6.74 -8.74 6.62
N ARG A 95 -8.06 -8.56 6.52
CA ARG A 95 -8.87 -7.78 7.48
C ARG A 95 -8.83 -8.29 8.93
N LEU A 96 -8.45 -9.55 9.15
CA LEU A 96 -8.29 -10.15 10.49
C LEU A 96 -6.83 -10.36 10.89
N THR A 97 -5.89 -9.80 10.13
CA THR A 97 -4.46 -9.78 10.46
C THR A 97 -4.09 -8.43 11.05
N GLY A 98 -3.06 -8.39 11.90
CA GLY A 98 -2.62 -7.16 12.56
C GLY A 98 -3.27 -6.87 13.91
N SER A 99 -3.15 -5.62 14.34
CA SER A 99 -3.38 -5.18 15.73
C SER A 99 -4.83 -4.80 16.01
N LYS A 100 -5.55 -4.32 14.98
CA LYS A 100 -6.96 -3.95 15.07
C LYS A 100 -7.75 -4.68 13.99
N ARG A 101 -8.12 -5.92 14.32
CA ARG A 101 -9.06 -6.71 13.52
C ARG A 101 -10.30 -5.85 13.24
N ILE A 102 -10.52 -5.52 11.97
CA ILE A 102 -11.75 -4.83 11.57
C ILE A 102 -12.95 -5.74 11.88
N SER A 103 -14.15 -5.16 11.87
CA SER A 103 -15.37 -5.90 12.20
C SER A 103 -15.48 -7.21 11.42
N ALA A 104 -15.77 -8.31 12.12
CA ALA A 104 -15.84 -9.65 11.51
C ALA A 104 -16.88 -9.77 10.38
N LYS A 105 -17.85 -8.86 10.28
CA LYS A 105 -18.80 -8.80 9.14
C LYS A 105 -18.14 -8.43 7.80
N TYR A 106 -16.94 -7.87 7.87
CA TYR A 106 -16.15 -7.38 6.73
C TYR A 106 -14.97 -8.28 6.41
N ALA A 107 -14.86 -9.41 7.11
CA ALA A 107 -13.81 -10.39 6.92
C ALA A 107 -14.39 -11.79 6.83
N ASN A 108 -13.55 -12.75 6.43
CA ASN A 108 -13.91 -14.15 6.42
C ASN A 108 -12.83 -14.95 7.18
N PRO A 109 -13.13 -15.44 8.39
CA PRO A 109 -12.17 -16.22 9.16
C PRO A 109 -11.65 -17.47 8.44
N GLY A 110 -12.46 -18.08 7.55
CA GLY A 110 -12.05 -19.21 6.72
C GLY A 110 -10.99 -18.82 5.70
N ASP A 111 -11.20 -17.72 4.97
CA ASP A 111 -10.21 -17.18 4.04
C ASP A 111 -8.93 -16.76 4.77
N THR A 112 -9.06 -16.08 5.92
CA THR A 112 -7.90 -15.71 6.74
C THR A 112 -7.12 -16.94 7.17
N ALA A 113 -7.78 -17.97 7.72
CA ALA A 113 -7.11 -19.20 8.14
C ALA A 113 -6.41 -19.90 6.97
N ARG A 114 -7.05 -19.96 5.80
CA ARG A 114 -6.51 -20.54 4.58
C ARG A 114 -5.25 -19.80 4.12
N MET A 115 -5.32 -18.48 4.03
CA MET A 115 -4.19 -17.64 3.63
C MET A 115 -3.02 -17.79 4.62
N LEU A 116 -3.31 -17.75 5.92
CA LEU A 116 -2.28 -17.92 6.96
C LEU A 116 -1.59 -19.29 6.89
N GLU A 117 -2.34 -20.37 6.67
CA GLU A 117 -1.79 -21.72 6.49
C GLU A 117 -0.84 -21.79 5.29
N ILE A 118 -1.26 -21.24 4.14
CA ILE A 118 -0.46 -21.20 2.91
C ILE A 118 0.81 -20.38 3.12
N CYS A 119 0.68 -19.19 3.71
CA CYS A 119 1.81 -18.32 4.00
C CYS A 119 2.82 -18.99 4.93
N ALA A 120 2.36 -19.61 6.01
CA ALA A 120 3.21 -20.35 6.94
C ALA A 120 3.91 -21.54 6.27
N THR A 121 3.21 -22.31 5.45
CA THR A 121 3.76 -23.50 4.76
C THR A 121 4.80 -23.12 3.70
N GLN A 122 4.66 -21.95 3.07
CA GLN A 122 5.54 -21.51 1.99
C GLN A 122 6.60 -20.48 2.40
N ASN A 123 6.73 -20.16 3.70
CA ASN A 123 7.60 -19.10 4.22
C ASN A 123 7.35 -17.75 3.52
N ILE A 124 6.07 -17.39 3.41
CA ILE A 124 5.62 -16.11 2.88
C ILE A 124 5.15 -15.24 4.05
N HIS A 125 5.71 -14.05 4.16
CA HIS A 125 5.37 -13.05 5.15
C HIS A 125 4.28 -12.14 4.58
N LEU A 126 3.28 -11.84 5.41
CA LEU A 126 2.21 -10.91 5.07
C LEU A 126 2.72 -9.48 5.03
N PRO A 127 2.12 -8.58 4.23
CA PRO A 127 2.32 -7.15 4.42
C PRO A 127 1.90 -6.74 5.84
N ASP A 128 2.58 -5.75 6.42
CA ASP A 128 2.22 -5.20 7.71
C ASP A 128 1.07 -4.17 7.57
N GLU A 129 0.13 -4.23 8.51
CA GLU A 129 -1.02 -3.32 8.60
C GLU A 129 -0.54 -1.87 8.79
N GLY A 130 -1.07 -0.94 8.00
CA GLY A 130 -0.75 0.48 8.11
C GLY A 130 0.67 0.85 7.69
N CYS A 131 1.44 -0.07 7.10
CA CYS A 131 2.87 0.13 6.83
C CYS A 131 3.22 -0.04 5.35
N SER A 132 4.26 0.66 4.91
CA SER A 132 4.88 0.38 3.60
C SER A 132 5.69 -0.91 3.64
N SER A 133 5.41 -1.80 2.68
CA SER A 133 6.31 -2.94 2.41
C SER A 133 7.65 -2.42 1.87
N PRO A 134 8.80 -3.05 2.22
CA PRO A 134 10.10 -2.66 1.68
C PRO A 134 10.13 -2.62 0.15
N LEU A 135 9.43 -3.56 -0.52
CA LEU A 135 9.37 -3.59 -1.97
C LEU A 135 8.50 -2.47 -2.55
N LEU A 136 7.45 -2.07 -1.84
CA LEU A 136 6.65 -0.91 -2.22
C LEU A 136 7.49 0.37 -2.16
N GLU A 137 8.32 0.54 -1.13
CA GLU A 137 9.24 1.69 -1.03
C GLU A 137 10.22 1.72 -2.21
N LEU A 138 10.81 0.58 -2.59
CA LEU A 138 11.70 0.48 -3.76
C LEU A 138 10.97 0.86 -5.06
N SER A 139 9.75 0.36 -5.26
CA SER A 139 8.91 0.74 -6.41
C SER A 139 8.56 2.22 -6.39
N MET A 140 8.27 2.80 -5.22
CA MET A 140 7.97 4.22 -5.06
C MET A 140 9.17 5.11 -5.37
N GLY A 141 10.39 4.70 -5.01
CA GLY A 141 11.61 5.40 -5.42
C GLY A 141 11.76 5.45 -6.94
N SER A 142 11.56 4.30 -7.60
CA SER A 142 11.64 4.19 -9.07
C SER A 142 10.53 4.98 -9.76
N PHE A 143 9.32 4.93 -9.21
CA PHE A 143 8.17 5.67 -9.71
C PHE A 143 8.35 7.18 -9.59
N ALA A 144 8.83 7.66 -8.44
CA ALA A 144 9.13 9.09 -8.23
C ALA A 144 10.20 9.59 -9.22
N GLN A 145 11.24 8.80 -9.50
CA GLN A 145 12.23 9.16 -10.52
C GLN A 145 11.62 9.25 -11.92
N ALA A 146 10.73 8.32 -12.29
CA ALA A 146 10.05 8.36 -13.59
C ALA A 146 9.13 9.58 -13.74
N LEU A 147 8.57 10.07 -12.63
CA LEU A 147 7.82 11.31 -12.57
C LEU A 147 8.70 12.58 -12.57
N GLY A 148 10.03 12.43 -12.61
CA GLY A 148 10.97 13.55 -12.52
C GLY A 148 11.03 14.21 -11.13
N GLN A 149 10.60 13.50 -10.08
CA GLN A 149 10.57 14.00 -8.71
C GLN A 149 11.84 13.58 -7.97
N ASP A 150 12.83 14.48 -7.88
CA ASP A 150 14.06 14.22 -7.11
C ASP A 150 13.83 14.25 -5.59
N ARG A 151 12.78 14.95 -5.15
CA ARG A 151 12.46 15.23 -3.75
C ARG A 151 11.00 14.97 -3.47
N LEU A 152 10.77 14.30 -2.35
CA LEU A 152 9.45 14.06 -1.80
C LEU A 152 9.38 14.62 -0.38
N ILE A 153 8.17 14.76 0.12
CA ILE A 153 7.91 14.96 1.54
C ILE A 153 7.32 13.66 2.07
N SER A 154 7.98 13.09 3.07
CA SER A 154 7.51 11.91 3.80
C SER A 154 6.92 12.33 5.14
N ALA A 155 5.89 11.63 5.58
CA ALA A 155 5.33 11.78 6.92
C ALA A 155 4.88 10.43 7.48
N GLY A 156 4.69 10.38 8.80
CA GLY A 156 3.95 9.30 9.45
C GLY A 156 2.45 9.46 9.23
N HIS A 157 1.64 8.61 9.87
CA HIS A 157 0.18 8.69 9.78
C HIS A 157 -0.34 10.09 10.14
N PHE A 158 -1.40 10.50 9.44
CA PHE A 158 -2.09 11.79 9.62
C PHE A 158 -1.17 12.99 9.33
N GLY A 159 -0.23 12.82 8.40
CA GLY A 159 0.77 13.83 8.05
C GLY A 159 1.70 14.21 9.20
N SER A 160 1.92 13.32 10.18
CA SER A 160 2.75 13.61 11.36
C SER A 160 4.24 13.66 11.02
N SER A 161 4.96 14.59 11.66
CA SER A 161 6.43 14.73 11.52
C SER A 161 6.93 14.81 10.07
N PRO A 162 6.41 15.71 9.22
CA PRO A 162 6.80 15.78 7.83
C PRO A 162 8.28 16.10 7.67
N ASN A 163 8.95 15.39 6.78
CA ASN A 163 10.37 15.58 6.45
C ASN A 163 10.60 15.50 4.94
N LYS A 164 11.53 16.31 4.44
CA LYS A 164 11.96 16.21 3.03
C LYS A 164 12.94 15.05 2.90
N ILE A 165 12.72 14.21 1.90
CA ILE A 165 13.60 13.10 1.54
C ILE A 165 13.99 13.20 0.07
N GLN A 166 15.13 12.59 -0.29
CA GLN A 166 15.48 12.40 -1.70
C GLN A 166 14.76 11.15 -2.20
N ALA A 167 14.21 11.15 -3.41
CA ALA A 167 13.55 9.98 -3.97
C ALA A 167 14.50 8.76 -4.04
N LEU A 168 15.79 9.00 -4.30
CA LEU A 168 16.83 7.98 -4.26
C LEU A 168 17.00 7.32 -2.88
N ASP A 169 16.67 8.01 -1.78
CA ASP A 169 16.77 7.40 -0.45
C ASP A 169 15.76 6.26 -0.26
N LEU A 170 14.66 6.21 -1.03
CA LEU A 170 13.70 5.11 -1.01
C LEU A 170 14.28 3.82 -1.62
N LEU A 171 15.25 3.95 -2.53
CA LEU A 171 15.90 2.83 -3.20
C LEU A 171 16.99 2.15 -2.35
N ASP A 172 17.48 2.84 -1.32
CA ASP A 172 18.66 2.42 -0.55
C ASP A 172 18.34 2.26 0.94
N LYS A 173 17.54 3.16 1.50
CA LYS A 173 17.26 3.23 2.94
C LYS A 173 15.80 2.88 3.21
N GLN A 174 15.56 2.23 4.35
CA GLN A 174 14.19 2.15 4.87
C GLN A 174 13.78 3.51 5.40
N GLN A 175 12.68 4.04 4.88
CA GLN A 175 12.10 5.28 5.36
C GLN A 175 10.92 5.03 6.29
N GLY A 176 10.23 3.88 6.15
CA GLY A 176 8.98 3.62 6.84
C GLY A 176 7.89 4.59 6.39
N CYS A 177 7.89 4.94 5.09
CA CYS A 177 7.02 5.98 4.56
C CYS A 177 5.56 5.56 4.65
N ILE A 178 4.76 6.29 5.43
CA ILE A 178 3.32 6.06 5.53
C ILE A 178 2.57 6.98 4.57
N GLU A 179 2.98 8.25 4.56
CA GLU A 179 2.48 9.24 3.62
C GLU A 179 3.64 9.85 2.84
N LEU A 180 3.46 10.03 1.55
CA LEU A 180 4.41 10.65 0.63
C LEU A 180 3.69 11.61 -0.30
N TRP A 181 4.26 12.78 -0.54
CA TRP A 181 3.78 13.66 -1.61
C TRP A 181 4.91 14.41 -2.29
N SER A 182 4.69 14.76 -3.55
CA SER A 182 5.60 15.60 -4.30
C SER A 182 5.49 17.07 -3.87
N VAL A 183 6.57 17.83 -4.04
CA VAL A 183 6.61 19.26 -3.70
C VAL A 183 5.64 20.07 -4.53
N ASP A 184 5.47 19.69 -5.81
CA ASP A 184 4.52 20.30 -6.74
C ASP A 184 3.07 19.81 -6.55
N ARG A 185 2.83 18.90 -5.60
CA ARG A 185 1.51 18.36 -5.24
C ARG A 185 0.84 17.54 -6.36
N SER A 186 1.59 17.12 -7.37
CA SER A 186 1.11 16.28 -8.47
C SER A 186 1.00 14.79 -8.12
N LEU A 187 1.59 14.37 -6.99
CA LEU A 187 1.58 13.00 -6.46
C LEU A 187 1.27 13.02 -4.96
N TYR A 188 0.40 12.10 -4.53
CA TYR A 188 0.21 11.73 -3.11
C TYR A 188 0.10 10.22 -2.98
N CYS A 189 0.76 9.65 -1.98
CA CYS A 189 0.68 8.24 -1.61
C CYS A 189 0.37 8.15 -0.12
N ALA A 190 -0.61 7.33 0.27
CA ALA A 190 -0.97 7.13 1.66
C ALA A 190 -1.59 5.76 1.93
N ILE A 191 -1.39 5.26 3.14
CA ILE A 191 -2.04 4.06 3.69
C ILE A 191 -2.78 4.42 4.98
N ASN A 192 -3.97 3.85 5.16
CA ASN A 192 -4.68 3.91 6.44
C ASN A 192 -4.04 2.94 7.44
N ILE A 193 -4.08 3.29 8.73
CA ILE A 193 -3.55 2.45 9.82
C ILE A 193 -4.11 1.03 9.87
N ASP A 194 -5.30 0.79 9.29
CA ASP A 194 -6.00 -0.51 9.38
C ASP A 194 -5.94 -1.31 8.05
N TYR A 195 -5.19 -0.85 7.04
CA TYR A 195 -5.15 -1.46 5.69
C TYR A 195 -3.76 -1.94 5.27
N HIS A 196 -3.73 -2.71 4.18
CA HIS A 196 -2.53 -3.37 3.65
C HIS A 196 -2.21 -2.92 2.20
N TYR A 197 -2.75 -1.78 1.79
CA TYR A 197 -2.60 -1.22 0.45
C TYR A 197 -2.46 0.30 0.54
N HIS A 198 -1.84 0.90 -0.45
CA HIS A 198 -1.69 2.35 -0.58
C HIS A 198 -2.64 2.91 -1.63
N LEU A 199 -3.11 4.13 -1.40
CA LEU A 199 -3.70 4.95 -2.43
C LEU A 199 -2.60 5.80 -3.07
N ILE A 200 -2.40 5.66 -4.37
CA ILE A 200 -1.52 6.51 -5.19
C ILE A 200 -2.41 7.45 -6.00
N CYS A 201 -2.37 8.72 -5.65
CA CYS A 201 -3.18 9.77 -6.26
C CYS A 201 -2.30 10.62 -7.20
N GLN A 202 -2.77 10.85 -8.42
CA GLN A 202 -2.05 11.63 -9.43
C GLN A 202 -2.95 12.63 -10.13
N THR A 203 -2.35 13.74 -10.55
CA THR A 203 -2.94 14.65 -11.53
C THR A 203 -2.79 14.09 -12.95
N ASP A 204 -3.58 14.59 -13.90
CA ASP A 204 -3.46 14.22 -15.31
C ASP A 204 -2.06 14.43 -15.87
N GLU A 205 -1.35 15.44 -15.39
CA GLU A 205 0.01 15.75 -15.84
C GLU A 205 1.02 14.73 -15.33
N SER A 206 0.94 14.38 -14.04
CA SER A 206 1.77 13.33 -13.44
C SER A 206 1.50 11.96 -14.06
N LEU A 207 0.22 11.62 -14.28
CA LEU A 207 -0.20 10.34 -14.86
C LEU A 207 0.32 10.13 -16.29
N ARG A 208 0.52 11.22 -17.06
CA ARG A 208 1.12 11.16 -18.40
C ARG A 208 2.62 10.85 -18.37
N LEU A 209 3.32 11.14 -17.27
CA LEU A 209 4.76 10.91 -17.14
C LEU A 209 5.06 9.46 -16.76
N ALA A 210 4.34 8.93 -15.77
CA ALA A 210 4.45 7.54 -15.36
C ALA A 210 3.12 7.04 -14.80
N LYS A 211 2.78 5.78 -15.13
CA LYS A 211 1.55 5.15 -14.70
C LYS A 211 1.82 4.16 -13.56
N PRO A 212 1.00 4.14 -12.50
CA PRO A 212 1.25 3.32 -11.32
C PRO A 212 1.20 1.82 -11.64
N GLU A 213 0.38 1.37 -12.59
CA GLU A 213 0.30 -0.05 -12.99
C GLU A 213 1.59 -0.60 -13.60
N ASP A 214 2.53 0.25 -14.03
CA ASP A 214 3.84 -0.17 -14.51
C ASP A 214 4.82 -0.49 -13.35
N TYR A 215 4.47 -0.14 -12.10
CA TYR A 215 5.35 -0.22 -10.92
C TYR A 215 4.75 -1.01 -9.77
N PHE A 216 3.42 -1.10 -9.70
CA PHE A 216 2.67 -1.68 -8.60
C PHE A 216 1.59 -2.63 -9.11
N GLU A 217 1.38 -3.73 -8.40
CA GLU A 217 0.15 -4.50 -8.55
C GLU A 217 -1.02 -3.71 -7.94
N GLY A 218 -2.15 -3.64 -8.64
CA GLY A 218 -3.29 -2.87 -8.18
C GLY A 218 -4.32 -2.60 -9.27
N PHE A 219 -5.18 -1.63 -8.99
CA PHE A 219 -6.24 -1.22 -9.91
C PHE A 219 -6.60 0.25 -9.70
N TYR A 220 -7.17 0.88 -10.73
CA TYR A 220 -7.71 2.23 -10.62
C TYR A 220 -9.04 2.22 -9.88
N ALA A 221 -9.21 3.15 -8.95
CA ALA A 221 -10.48 3.43 -8.32
C ALA A 221 -11.48 3.96 -9.35
N ASP A 222 -12.71 3.46 -9.29
CA ASP A 222 -13.86 4.04 -9.98
C ASP A 222 -14.65 4.99 -9.07
N THR A 223 -15.82 5.43 -9.53
CA THR A 223 -16.69 6.35 -8.79
C THR A 223 -17.30 5.76 -7.51
N THR A 224 -17.20 4.44 -7.32
CA THR A 224 -17.76 3.70 -6.18
C THR A 224 -16.71 3.08 -5.27
N THR A 225 -15.46 3.04 -5.71
CA THR A 225 -14.36 2.41 -4.98
C THR A 225 -14.06 3.19 -3.70
N ASN A 226 -14.18 2.51 -2.57
CA ASN A 226 -13.88 2.98 -1.22
C ASN A 226 -13.19 1.85 -0.43
N ASP A 227 -12.94 2.04 0.87
CA ASP A 227 -12.22 1.05 1.68
C ASP A 227 -12.98 -0.27 1.88
N PHE A 228 -14.20 -0.41 1.39
CA PHE A 228 -14.92 -1.68 1.37
C PHE A 228 -14.72 -2.48 0.09
N TRP A 229 -13.78 -2.10 -0.79
CA TRP A 229 -13.45 -2.90 -1.96
C TRP A 229 -13.06 -4.33 -1.56
N GLY A 230 -13.70 -5.32 -2.19
CA GLY A 230 -13.52 -6.74 -1.86
C GLY A 230 -14.30 -7.25 -0.65
N ILE A 231 -15.14 -6.42 -0.03
CA ILE A 231 -16.13 -6.85 0.95
C ILE A 231 -17.49 -7.00 0.25
N GLY A 232 -18.13 -8.15 0.45
CA GLY A 232 -19.40 -8.48 -0.20
C GLY A 232 -19.44 -9.93 -0.65
N ASP A 233 -20.64 -10.41 -1.00
CA ASP A 233 -20.89 -11.81 -1.30
C ASP A 233 -20.48 -12.12 -2.75
N PHE A 234 -19.39 -12.87 -2.92
CA PHE A 234 -18.96 -13.40 -4.23
C PHE A 234 -19.77 -14.64 -4.64
N SER A 235 -20.99 -14.79 -4.13
CA SER A 235 -21.92 -15.87 -4.44
C SER A 235 -22.60 -15.64 -5.80
N GLY A 236 -21.80 -15.59 -6.87
CA GLY A 236 -22.25 -15.88 -8.23
C GLY A 236 -22.60 -14.69 -9.12
N ALA A 237 -21.90 -14.65 -10.25
CA ALA A 237 -22.25 -13.97 -11.51
C ALA A 237 -22.18 -12.44 -11.54
N GLU A 238 -20.97 -11.90 -11.73
CA GLU A 238 -20.80 -10.82 -12.71
C GLU A 238 -19.66 -11.19 -13.66
N GLN A 239 -20.04 -11.38 -14.93
CA GLN A 239 -19.12 -11.59 -16.03
C GLN A 239 -18.34 -10.30 -16.26
N ILE A 240 -17.01 -10.38 -16.19
CA ILE A 240 -16.15 -9.40 -16.85
C ILE A 240 -16.32 -9.64 -18.36
N LEU A 241 -17.01 -8.71 -19.03
CA LEU A 241 -16.86 -8.44 -20.46
C LEU A 241 -15.99 -7.20 -20.62
#